data_AF-A0A927PI57-F1
#
_entry.id   AF-A0A927PI57-F1
#
_cell.length_a   1.000
_cell.length_b   1.000
_cell.length_c   1.000
_cell.angle_alpha   90.00
_cell.angle_beta   90.00
_cell.angle_gamma   90.00
#
_symmetry.space_group_name_H-M   'P 1'
#
loop_
_entity.id
_entity.type
_entity.pdbx_description
1 polymer ?
#
loop_
_entity_poly.entity_id
_entity_poly.type
_entity_poly.pdbx_seq_one_letter_code
_entity_poly.pdbx_strand_id
1 'polypeptide(L)'
;MNDKLDNIQITLDGFSEIMTEIKSEIKSLKKGDTGESALKTDLLNKIIQVIDESKKGITAEELKAYSIEVINTMQQKQEETNNSFSEFLNEKIAQIEKIAKQPSIVKNQYTIDFKSSKIFIAIIFLLLGLFCSLFGNYNQYQENQRLTDNDLKYRFIKMKNGILPDEITRLENFFYYSDSAYVVSNIRKNVIDHEHRLQEQARKQEQKKQNEEAIHRLDKEIDELNVK
;
A
#
# COMPACT_ATOMS: atom_id res chain seq x y z
N MET A 1 30.45 43.70 -5.58
CA MET A 1 31.65 44.28 -4.94
C MET A 1 32.32 45.34 -5.83
N ASN A 2 32.15 45.29 -7.17
CA ASN A 2 32.69 46.29 -8.10
C ASN A 2 32.06 47.70 -8.01
N ASP A 3 30.74 47.82 -7.81
CA ASP A 3 30.07 49.14 -7.82
C ASP A 3 30.61 50.15 -6.77
N LYS A 4 31.13 49.66 -5.63
CA LYS A 4 31.69 50.55 -4.61
C LYS A 4 33.11 51.01 -4.95
N LEU A 5 33.90 50.19 -5.64
CA LEU A 5 35.23 50.55 -6.10
C LEU A 5 35.14 51.54 -7.28
N ASP A 6 34.18 51.32 -8.19
CA ASP A 6 33.92 52.22 -9.30
C ASP A 6 33.45 53.60 -8.81
N ASN A 7 32.59 53.67 -7.79
CA ASN A 7 32.18 54.95 -7.20
C ASN A 7 33.33 55.72 -6.54
N ILE A 8 34.28 55.01 -5.92
CA ILE A 8 35.46 55.65 -5.31
C ILE A 8 36.40 56.17 -6.40
N GLN A 9 36.59 55.41 -7.48
CA GLN A 9 37.40 55.83 -8.61
C GLN A 9 36.81 57.06 -9.30
N ILE A 10 35.50 57.07 -9.54
CA ILE A 10 34.77 58.22 -10.11
C ILE A 10 34.92 59.46 -9.22
N THR A 11 34.87 59.28 -7.91
CA THR A 11 35.01 60.41 -6.96
C THR A 11 36.45 60.97 -6.95
N LEU A 12 37.46 60.10 -7.06
CA LEU A 12 38.87 60.50 -7.14
C LEU A 12 39.21 61.20 -8.45
N ASP A 13 38.66 60.72 -9.56
CA ASP A 13 38.86 61.33 -10.88
C ASP A 13 38.22 62.72 -10.92
N GLY A 14 37.00 62.87 -10.38
CA GLY A 14 36.34 64.18 -10.24
C GLY A 14 37.13 65.15 -9.36
N PHE A 15 37.76 64.67 -8.29
CA PHE A 15 38.62 65.51 -7.45
C PHE A 15 39.89 65.96 -8.17
N SER A 16 40.52 65.08 -8.94
CA SER A 16 41.71 65.38 -9.75
C SER A 16 41.44 66.43 -10.82
N GLU A 17 40.24 66.36 -11.43
CA GLU A 17 39.80 67.31 -12.46
C GLU A 17 39.59 68.72 -11.88
N ILE A 18 38.87 68.83 -10.76
CA ILE A 18 38.67 70.10 -10.04
C ILE A 18 40.01 70.70 -9.61
N MET A 19 40.95 69.89 -9.13
CA MET A 19 42.29 70.36 -8.75
C MET A 19 43.11 70.87 -9.94
N THR A 20 42.93 70.28 -11.11
CA THR A 20 43.58 70.72 -12.35
C THR A 20 43.00 72.03 -12.84
N GLU A 21 41.68 72.20 -12.72
CA GLU A 21 40.96 73.42 -13.06
C GLU A 21 41.37 74.59 -12.16
N ILE A 22 41.37 74.39 -10.84
CA ILE A 22 41.86 75.38 -9.86
C ILE A 22 43.32 75.77 -10.15
N LYS A 23 44.19 74.80 -10.49
CA LYS A 23 45.59 75.06 -10.85
C LYS A 23 45.71 75.91 -12.13
N SER A 24 44.81 75.72 -13.08
CA SER A 24 44.77 76.49 -14.33
C SER A 24 44.31 77.93 -14.10
N GLU A 25 43.33 78.12 -13.21
CA GLU A 25 42.78 79.42 -12.83
C GLU A 25 43.76 80.24 -11.98
N ILE A 26 44.50 79.59 -11.08
CA ILE A 26 45.59 80.23 -10.34
C ILE A 26 46.73 80.68 -11.29
N LYS A 27 46.98 79.93 -12.36
CA LYS A 27 48.03 80.25 -13.35
C LYS A 27 47.65 81.46 -14.21
N SER A 28 46.37 81.66 -14.52
CA SER A 28 45.88 82.83 -15.27
C SER A 28 45.87 84.10 -14.41
N LEU A 29 45.58 83.98 -13.11
CA LEU A 29 45.61 85.09 -12.15
C LEU A 29 47.01 85.66 -11.88
N LYS A 30 48.09 84.95 -12.27
CA LYS A 30 49.49 85.41 -12.14
C LYS A 30 49.92 86.41 -13.23
N LYS A 31 49.13 86.65 -14.28
CA LYS A 31 49.53 87.43 -15.47
C LYS A 31 49.00 88.86 -15.58
N GLY A 32 48.29 89.38 -14.58
CA GLY A 32 47.84 90.79 -14.56
C GLY A 32 48.08 91.44 -13.20
N ASP A 33 48.92 92.47 -13.16
CA ASP A 33 49.15 93.36 -12.01
C ASP A 33 48.41 94.68 -12.32
N THR A 34 47.55 95.22 -11.46
CA THR A 34 47.93 96.07 -10.33
C THR A 34 46.64 96.54 -9.62
N GLY A 35 46.53 96.34 -8.30
CA GLY A 35 45.47 96.97 -7.49
C GLY A 35 45.00 96.23 -6.22
N GLU A 36 45.30 94.95 -6.06
CA GLU A 36 44.66 94.10 -5.03
C GLU A 36 45.68 93.29 -4.21
N SER A 37 46.82 93.91 -3.88
CA SER A 37 48.01 93.18 -3.42
C SER A 37 47.98 92.76 -1.94
N ALA A 38 47.14 93.35 -1.08
CA ALA A 38 47.06 92.97 0.33
C ALA A 38 46.11 91.78 0.57
N LEU A 39 44.95 91.76 -0.09
CA LEU A 39 43.93 90.70 0.03
C LEU A 39 44.36 89.38 -0.64
N LYS A 40 45.04 89.45 -1.80
CA LYS A 40 45.59 88.26 -2.47
C LYS A 40 46.68 87.57 -1.64
N THR A 41 47.50 88.35 -0.94
CA THR A 41 48.60 87.82 -0.12
C THR A 41 48.09 87.20 1.18
N ASP A 42 47.03 87.77 1.77
CA ASP A 42 46.36 87.21 2.96
C ASP A 42 45.67 85.88 2.65
N LEU A 43 44.92 85.80 1.54
CA LEU A 43 44.32 84.55 1.06
C LEU A 43 45.37 83.48 0.73
N LEU A 44 46.47 83.84 0.09
CA LEU A 44 47.58 82.91 -0.18
C LEU A 44 48.20 82.39 1.11
N ASN A 45 48.44 83.25 2.10
CA ASN A 45 48.96 82.83 3.39
C ASN A 45 47.98 81.96 4.16
N LYS A 46 46.67 82.23 4.07
CA LYS A 46 45.60 81.41 4.67
C LYS A 46 45.51 80.03 4.01
N ILE A 47 45.65 79.96 2.69
CA ILE A 47 45.69 78.69 1.95
C ILE A 47 46.96 77.90 2.32
N ILE A 48 48.11 78.55 2.44
CA ILE A 48 49.34 77.92 2.91
C ILE A 48 49.18 77.41 4.35
N GLN A 49 48.53 78.17 5.24
CA GLN A 49 48.25 77.76 6.61
C GLN A 49 47.32 76.55 6.68
N VAL A 50 46.23 76.52 5.89
CA VAL A 50 45.29 75.38 5.83
C VAL A 50 45.98 74.15 5.24
N ILE A 51 46.86 74.32 4.25
CA ILE A 51 47.68 73.23 3.72
C ILE A 51 48.68 72.73 4.78
N ASP A 52 49.33 73.61 5.54
CA ASP A 52 50.26 73.23 6.62
C ASP A 52 49.53 72.58 7.82
N GLU A 53 48.32 73.03 8.15
CA GLU A 53 47.44 72.40 9.15
C GLU A 53 46.93 71.04 8.67
N SER A 54 46.68 70.86 7.37
CA SER A 54 46.37 69.54 6.79
C SER A 54 47.60 68.62 6.70
N LYS A 55 48.81 69.19 6.55
CA LYS A 55 50.11 68.49 6.60
C LYS A 55 50.52 68.08 8.01
N LYS A 56 49.97 68.73 9.05
CA LYS A 56 50.02 68.27 10.45
C LYS A 56 49.19 67.02 10.72
N GLY A 57 48.65 66.39 9.66
CA GLY A 57 48.59 64.95 9.45
C GLY A 57 48.02 64.09 10.58
N ILE A 58 46.92 63.40 10.28
CA ILE A 58 46.65 62.09 10.87
C ILE A 58 47.96 61.29 10.80
N THR A 59 48.50 60.93 11.95
CA THR A 59 49.80 60.28 12.01
C THR A 59 49.74 58.92 11.32
N ALA A 60 50.84 58.48 10.71
CA ALA A 60 50.90 57.16 10.06
C ALA A 60 50.54 56.00 11.01
N GLU A 61 50.63 56.24 12.33
CA GLU A 61 50.25 55.31 13.40
C GLU A 61 48.73 55.26 13.60
N GLU A 62 48.02 56.39 13.56
CA GLU A 62 46.55 56.44 13.65
C GLU A 62 45.87 55.82 12.42
N LEU A 63 46.41 56.05 11.22
CA LEU A 63 45.92 55.41 9.99
C LEU A 63 46.18 53.88 10.01
N LYS A 64 47.30 53.45 10.61
CA LYS A 64 47.58 52.02 10.82
C LYS A 64 46.63 51.42 11.86
N ALA A 65 46.37 52.10 12.97
CA ALA A 65 45.44 51.64 13.99
C ALA A 65 44.02 51.49 13.43
N TYR A 66 43.54 52.49 12.69
CA TYR A 66 42.23 52.45 12.03
C TYR A 66 42.12 51.36 10.97
N SER A 67 43.17 51.15 10.15
CA SER A 67 43.16 50.07 9.15
C SER A 67 43.17 48.68 9.78
N ILE A 68 43.89 48.48 10.88
CA ILE A 68 43.84 47.23 11.67
C ILE A 68 42.44 47.00 12.24
N GLU A 69 41.78 48.02 12.78
CA GLU A 69 40.43 47.91 13.34
C GLU A 69 39.38 47.56 12.27
N VAL A 70 39.48 48.18 11.09
CA VAL A 70 38.63 47.85 9.94
C VAL A 70 38.86 46.40 9.47
N ILE A 71 40.12 45.96 9.39
CA ILE A 71 40.47 44.58 9.00
C ILE A 71 39.91 43.57 10.02
N ASN A 72 40.07 43.83 11.32
CA ASN A 72 39.56 42.95 12.37
C ASN A 72 38.04 42.85 12.34
N THR A 73 37.35 43.97 12.13
CA THR A 73 35.88 44.01 12.04
C THR A 73 35.37 43.25 10.82
N MET A 74 36.08 43.35 9.68
CA MET A 74 35.75 42.57 8.47
C MET A 74 35.99 41.07 8.67
N GLN A 75 37.09 40.68 9.32
CA GLN A 75 37.39 39.29 9.63
C GLN A 75 36.34 38.68 10.57
N GLN A 76 35.95 39.41 11.63
CA GLN A 76 34.92 38.97 12.55
C GLN A 76 33.57 38.76 11.85
N LYS A 77 33.13 39.74 11.04
CA LYS A 77 31.90 39.61 10.23
C LYS A 77 31.96 38.43 9.26
N GLN A 78 33.12 38.17 8.66
CA GLN A 78 33.32 37.04 7.75
C GLN A 78 33.26 35.71 8.51
N GLU A 79 33.88 35.63 9.68
CA GLU A 79 33.86 34.44 10.54
C GLU A 79 32.45 34.15 11.08
N GLU A 80 31.71 35.18 11.52
CA GLU A 80 30.31 35.07 11.91
C GLU A 80 29.43 34.54 10.76
N THR A 81 29.65 35.06 9.55
CA THR A 81 28.92 34.61 8.35
C THR A 81 29.25 33.16 7.98
N ASN A 82 30.53 32.79 8.06
CA ASN A 82 30.99 31.43 7.80
C ASN A 82 30.46 30.44 8.85
N ASN A 83 30.44 30.83 10.12
CA ASN A 83 29.91 30.03 11.22
C ASN A 83 28.40 29.80 11.06
N SER A 84 27.64 30.87 10.78
CA SER A 84 26.19 30.76 10.54
C SER A 84 25.88 29.89 9.32
N PHE A 85 26.64 30.01 8.23
CA PHE A 85 26.47 29.17 7.05
C PHE A 85 26.80 27.69 7.34
N SER A 86 27.86 27.44 8.11
CA SER A 86 28.24 26.09 8.53
C SER A 86 27.18 25.45 9.42
N GLU A 87 26.58 26.22 10.34
CA GLU A 87 25.47 25.77 11.17
C GLU A 87 24.24 25.39 10.33
N PHE A 88 23.87 26.20 9.35
CA PHE A 88 22.79 25.90 8.41
C PHE A 88 23.05 24.62 7.60
N LEU A 89 24.27 24.45 7.08
CA LEU A 89 24.64 23.23 6.35
C LEU A 89 24.59 22.00 7.25
N ASN A 90 25.10 22.09 8.47
CA ASN A 90 25.04 20.99 9.44
C ASN A 90 23.60 20.64 9.81
N GLU A 91 22.72 21.63 9.95
CA GLU A 91 21.29 21.39 10.20
C GLU A 91 20.64 20.64 9.01
N LYS A 92 20.92 21.06 7.77
CA LYS A 92 20.42 20.37 6.56
C LYS A 92 20.96 18.95 6.45
N ILE A 93 22.24 18.74 6.72
CA ILE A 93 22.87 17.42 6.74
C ILE A 93 22.20 16.54 7.80
N ALA A 94 21.96 17.04 9.01
CA ALA A 94 21.28 16.30 10.06
C ALA A 94 19.82 15.95 9.71
N GLN A 95 19.10 16.84 9.00
CA GLN A 95 17.77 16.55 8.47
C GLN A 95 17.80 15.44 7.41
N ILE A 96 18.77 15.48 6.49
CA ILE A 96 18.97 14.44 5.47
C ILE A 96 19.36 13.12 6.11
N GLU A 97 20.25 13.11 7.10
CA GLU A 97 20.66 11.89 7.81
C GLU A 97 19.48 11.25 8.57
N LYS A 98 18.60 12.05 9.17
CA LYS A 98 17.34 11.56 9.77
C LYS A 98 16.41 10.92 8.74
N ILE A 99 16.31 11.49 7.55
CA ILE A 99 15.50 10.92 6.45
C ILE A 99 16.15 9.63 5.93
N ALA A 100 17.48 9.60 5.78
CA ALA A 100 18.22 8.43 5.30
C ALA A 100 18.24 7.26 6.31
N LYS A 101 18.19 7.56 7.62
CA LYS A 101 18.06 6.54 8.68
C LYS A 101 16.62 6.02 8.86
N GLN A 102 15.62 6.62 8.21
CA GLN A 102 14.29 6.00 8.20
C GLN A 102 14.35 4.69 7.42
N PRO A 103 13.87 3.58 7.99
CA PRO A 103 13.95 2.28 7.33
C PRO A 103 13.20 2.35 6.00
N SER A 104 13.88 2.04 4.89
CA SER A 104 13.20 1.89 3.62
C SER A 104 12.28 0.68 3.72
N ILE A 105 10.99 0.93 3.96
CA ILE A 105 9.98 -0.14 3.91
C ILE A 105 9.84 -0.50 2.44
N VAL A 106 10.52 -1.56 2.01
CA VAL A 106 10.32 -2.17 0.70
C VAL A 106 8.93 -2.79 0.72
N LYS A 107 7.93 -2.02 0.28
CA LYS A 107 6.58 -2.53 0.01
C LYS A 107 6.65 -3.36 -1.27
N ASN A 108 6.83 -4.67 -1.13
CA ASN A 108 6.55 -5.62 -2.21
C ASN A 108 5.03 -5.64 -2.43
N GLN A 109 4.55 -4.81 -3.35
CA GLN A 109 3.17 -4.85 -3.81
C GLN A 109 3.06 -5.96 -4.86
N TYR A 110 2.36 -7.04 -4.54
CA TYR A 110 1.91 -8.01 -5.53
C TYR A 110 0.70 -7.41 -6.25
N THR A 111 0.93 -6.67 -7.33
CA THR A 111 -0.14 -6.25 -8.24
C THR A 111 -0.53 -7.45 -9.11
N ILE A 112 -1.66 -8.07 -8.80
CA ILE A 112 -2.29 -9.04 -9.70
C ILE A 112 -2.85 -8.24 -10.87
N ASP A 113 -2.07 -8.07 -11.93
CA ASP A 113 -2.50 -7.39 -13.15
C ASP A 113 -3.44 -8.31 -13.95
N PHE A 114 -4.74 -8.11 -13.81
CA PHE A 114 -5.79 -8.72 -14.64
C PHE A 114 -5.78 -8.24 -16.11
N LYS A 115 -4.68 -7.62 -16.57
CA LYS A 115 -4.54 -7.04 -17.91
C LYS A 115 -4.38 -8.10 -19.00
N SER A 116 -4.01 -9.33 -18.65
CA SER A 116 -3.99 -10.44 -19.60
C SER A 116 -5.41 -10.95 -19.83
N SER A 117 -6.02 -10.52 -20.95
CA SER A 117 -7.33 -10.97 -21.42
C SER A 117 -7.50 -12.50 -21.33
N LYS A 118 -6.42 -13.26 -21.57
CA LYS A 118 -6.42 -14.73 -21.51
C LYS A 118 -6.64 -15.28 -20.10
N ILE A 119 -6.03 -14.67 -19.08
CA ILE A 119 -6.16 -15.12 -17.68
C ILE A 119 -7.54 -14.79 -17.14
N PHE A 120 -8.06 -13.60 -17.46
CA PHE A 120 -9.41 -13.21 -17.11
C PHE A 120 -10.47 -14.15 -17.73
N ILE A 121 -10.32 -14.46 -19.03
CA ILE A 121 -11.19 -15.42 -19.72
C ILE A 121 -11.07 -16.82 -19.11
N ALA A 122 -9.87 -17.28 -18.76
CA ALA A 122 -9.66 -18.58 -18.13
C ALA A 122 -10.34 -18.68 -16.76
N ILE A 123 -10.29 -17.61 -15.94
CA ILE A 123 -10.99 -17.54 -14.66
C ILE A 123 -12.51 -17.60 -14.87
N ILE A 124 -13.05 -16.92 -15.88
CA ILE A 124 -14.49 -17.00 -16.21
C ILE A 124 -14.88 -18.42 -16.58
N PHE A 125 -14.13 -19.09 -17.44
CA PHE A 125 -14.43 -20.49 -17.81
C PHE A 125 -14.30 -21.44 -16.61
N LEU A 126 -13.33 -21.22 -15.72
CA LEU A 126 -13.18 -22.01 -14.51
C LEU A 126 -14.38 -21.82 -13.57
N LEU A 127 -14.80 -20.56 -13.35
CA LEU A 127 -15.97 -20.25 -12.53
C LEU A 127 -17.26 -20.80 -13.14
N LEU A 128 -17.42 -20.69 -14.46
CA LEU A 128 -18.56 -21.23 -15.18
C LEU A 128 -18.59 -22.77 -15.10
N GLY A 129 -17.44 -23.42 -15.30
CA GLY A 129 -17.30 -24.86 -15.15
C GLY A 129 -17.63 -25.33 -13.73
N LEU A 130 -17.14 -24.61 -12.72
CA LEU A 130 -17.47 -24.89 -11.32
C LEU A 130 -18.97 -24.72 -11.05
N PHE A 131 -19.57 -23.64 -11.56
CA PHE A 131 -21.01 -23.37 -11.39
C PHE A 131 -21.86 -24.45 -12.05
N CYS A 132 -21.54 -24.83 -13.29
CA CYS A 132 -22.21 -25.92 -14.00
C CYS A 132 -22.05 -27.25 -13.25
N SER A 133 -20.87 -27.53 -12.71
CA SER A 133 -20.63 -28.73 -11.90
C SER A 133 -21.49 -28.73 -10.63
N LEU A 134 -21.50 -27.63 -9.88
CA LEU A 134 -22.32 -27.51 -8.67
C LEU A 134 -23.81 -27.63 -8.98
N PHE A 135 -24.29 -26.97 -10.03
CA PHE A 135 -25.68 -27.06 -10.47
C PHE A 135 -26.06 -28.49 -10.90
N GLY A 136 -25.19 -29.16 -11.66
CA GLY A 136 -25.36 -30.56 -12.05
C GLY A 136 -25.44 -31.49 -10.83
N ASN A 137 -24.49 -31.36 -9.91
CA ASN A 137 -24.47 -32.13 -8.67
C ASN A 137 -25.71 -31.87 -7.80
N TYR A 138 -26.15 -30.61 -7.70
CA TYR A 138 -27.35 -30.25 -6.96
C TYR A 138 -28.62 -30.88 -7.55
N ASN A 139 -28.79 -30.79 -8.87
CA ASN A 139 -29.93 -31.42 -9.55
C ASN A 139 -29.90 -32.94 -9.40
N GLN A 140 -28.73 -33.56 -9.52
CA GLN A 140 -28.56 -34.99 -9.31
C GLN A 140 -28.87 -35.39 -7.87
N TYR A 141 -28.45 -34.59 -6.89
CA TYR A 141 -28.76 -34.80 -5.48
C TYR A 141 -30.26 -34.70 -5.20
N GLN A 142 -30.95 -33.72 -5.78
CA GLN A 142 -32.40 -33.58 -5.66
C GLN A 142 -33.14 -34.77 -6.29
N GLU A 143 -32.75 -35.18 -7.51
CA GLU A 143 -33.38 -36.32 -8.16
C GLU A 143 -33.11 -37.62 -7.41
N ASN A 144 -31.90 -37.82 -6.90
CA ASN A 144 -31.55 -39.00 -6.12
C ASN A 144 -32.33 -39.09 -4.79
N GLN A 145 -32.57 -37.96 -4.13
CA GLN A 145 -33.45 -37.91 -2.96
C GLN A 145 -34.89 -38.29 -3.34
N ARG A 146 -35.42 -37.71 -4.42
CA ARG A 146 -36.76 -38.04 -4.91
C ARG A 146 -36.91 -39.53 -5.25
N LEU A 147 -35.91 -40.12 -5.89
CA LEU A 147 -35.88 -41.55 -6.19
C LEU A 147 -35.86 -42.41 -4.93
N THR A 148 -35.04 -42.02 -3.94
CA THR A 148 -34.95 -42.73 -2.64
C THR A 148 -36.27 -42.68 -1.87
N ASP A 149 -36.92 -41.52 -1.84
CA ASP A 149 -38.21 -41.35 -1.18
C ASP A 149 -39.32 -42.13 -1.89
N ASN A 150 -39.31 -42.15 -3.23
CA ASN A 150 -40.25 -42.92 -4.02
C ASN A 150 -40.07 -44.43 -3.83
N ASP A 151 -38.82 -44.94 -3.75
CA ASP A 151 -38.55 -46.33 -3.41
C ASP A 151 -39.14 -46.69 -2.04
N LEU A 152 -38.92 -45.83 -1.05
CA LEU A 152 -39.43 -46.06 0.31
C LEU A 152 -40.96 -46.05 0.35
N LYS A 153 -41.61 -45.09 -0.32
CA LYS A 153 -43.08 -45.03 -0.46
C LYS A 153 -43.61 -46.31 -1.11
N TYR A 154 -43.00 -46.75 -2.21
CA TYR A 154 -43.42 -47.96 -2.91
C TYR A 154 -43.31 -49.21 -2.04
N ARG A 155 -42.17 -49.41 -1.36
CA ARG A 155 -41.95 -50.56 -0.46
C ARG A 155 -42.92 -50.53 0.72
N PHE A 156 -43.22 -49.37 1.26
CA PHE A 156 -44.22 -49.21 2.31
C PHE A 156 -45.63 -49.61 1.84
N ILE A 157 -46.06 -49.14 0.67
CA ILE A 157 -47.36 -49.51 0.08
C ILE A 157 -47.43 -51.03 -0.17
N LYS A 158 -46.35 -51.61 -0.69
CA LYS A 158 -46.24 -53.05 -0.90
C LYS A 158 -46.36 -53.83 0.42
N MET A 159 -45.68 -53.39 1.48
CA MET A 159 -45.81 -53.98 2.82
C MET A 159 -47.24 -53.90 3.36
N LYS A 160 -47.95 -52.81 3.10
CA LYS A 160 -49.35 -52.61 3.53
C LYS A 160 -50.37 -53.35 2.66
N ASN A 161 -49.92 -54.04 1.60
CA ASN A 161 -50.75 -54.77 0.67
C ASN A 161 -51.77 -53.87 -0.08
N GLY A 162 -51.36 -52.62 -0.35
CA GLY A 162 -52.20 -51.56 -0.91
C GLY A 162 -52.67 -50.55 0.16
N ILE A 163 -52.97 -49.31 -0.26
CA ILE A 163 -53.50 -48.24 0.60
C ILE A 163 -54.63 -47.48 -0.12
N LEU A 164 -55.54 -46.88 0.65
CA LEU A 164 -56.65 -46.10 0.08
C LEU A 164 -56.14 -44.77 -0.49
N PRO A 165 -56.84 -44.16 -1.47
CA PRO A 165 -56.43 -42.88 -2.06
C PRO A 165 -56.20 -41.75 -1.05
N ASP A 166 -57.03 -41.63 0.00
CA ASP A 166 -56.87 -40.62 1.05
C ASP A 166 -55.57 -40.81 1.87
N GLU A 167 -55.18 -42.07 2.07
CA GLU A 167 -53.95 -42.42 2.78
C GLU A 167 -52.70 -42.17 1.93
N ILE A 168 -52.80 -42.27 0.59
CA ILE A 168 -51.72 -41.90 -0.33
C ILE A 168 -51.40 -40.41 -0.20
N THR A 169 -52.43 -39.57 -0.17
CA THR A 169 -52.24 -38.11 -0.01
C THR A 169 -51.61 -37.77 1.34
N ARG A 170 -52.02 -38.44 2.42
CA ARG A 170 -51.38 -38.28 3.74
C ARG A 170 -49.94 -38.74 3.73
N LEU A 171 -49.64 -39.86 3.07
CA LEU A 171 -48.28 -40.36 2.91
C LEU A 171 -47.41 -39.35 2.16
N GLU A 172 -47.90 -38.75 1.07
CA GLU A 172 -47.17 -37.72 0.32
C GLU A 172 -46.82 -36.51 1.19
N ASN A 173 -47.78 -36.05 2.00
CA ASN A 173 -47.56 -34.94 2.92
C ASN A 173 -46.43 -35.22 3.91
N PHE A 174 -46.30 -36.46 4.42
CA PHE A 174 -45.22 -36.80 5.34
C PHE A 174 -43.82 -36.71 4.73
N PHE A 175 -43.69 -36.93 3.42
CA PHE A 175 -42.42 -36.81 2.71
C PHE A 175 -42.17 -35.40 2.18
N TYR A 176 -43.22 -34.60 1.98
CA TYR A 176 -43.11 -33.21 1.53
C TYR A 176 -42.68 -32.25 2.65
N TYR A 177 -43.21 -32.43 3.87
CA TYR A 177 -42.91 -31.55 5.00
C TYR A 177 -41.74 -32.06 5.85
N SER A 178 -40.83 -31.18 6.23
CA SER A 178 -39.66 -31.53 7.08
C SER A 178 -40.04 -31.95 8.50
N ASP A 179 -41.16 -31.46 9.01
CA ASP A 179 -41.63 -31.71 10.38
C ASP A 179 -42.03 -33.17 10.61
N SER A 180 -42.30 -33.91 9.52
CA SER A 180 -42.63 -35.33 9.53
C SER A 180 -41.41 -36.26 9.39
N ALA A 181 -40.18 -35.75 9.54
CA ALA A 181 -38.96 -36.57 9.50
C ALA A 181 -39.00 -37.77 10.47
N TYR A 182 -39.60 -37.60 11.65
CA TYR A 182 -39.81 -38.69 12.60
C TYR A 182 -40.74 -39.79 12.06
N VAL A 183 -41.82 -39.39 11.36
CA VAL A 183 -42.78 -40.32 10.75
C VAL A 183 -42.13 -41.11 9.61
N VAL A 184 -41.37 -40.43 8.75
CA VAL A 184 -40.62 -41.07 7.65
C VAL A 184 -39.59 -42.07 8.18
N SER A 185 -38.90 -41.73 9.28
CA SER A 185 -37.97 -42.64 9.96
C SER A 185 -38.68 -43.89 10.50
N ASN A 186 -39.86 -43.71 11.09
CA ASN A 186 -40.66 -44.84 11.57
C ASN A 186 -41.17 -45.72 10.41
N ILE A 187 -41.60 -45.12 9.30
CA ILE A 187 -41.97 -45.84 8.07
C ILE A 187 -40.79 -46.69 7.59
N ARG A 188 -39.58 -46.11 7.52
CA ARG A 188 -38.36 -46.82 7.12
C ARG A 188 -38.08 -48.04 8.00
N LYS A 189 -38.15 -47.89 9.32
CA LYS A 189 -37.95 -49.02 10.26
C LYS A 189 -38.98 -50.13 10.02
N ASN A 190 -40.25 -49.78 9.93
CA ASN A 190 -41.32 -50.75 9.71
C ASN A 190 -41.13 -51.55 8.41
N VAL A 191 -40.73 -50.88 7.32
CA VAL A 191 -40.44 -51.52 6.03
C VAL A 191 -39.27 -52.48 6.16
N ILE A 192 -38.15 -52.04 6.75
CA ILE A 192 -36.95 -52.87 6.94
C ILE A 192 -37.28 -54.10 7.79
N ASP A 193 -37.99 -53.93 8.90
CA ASP A 193 -38.35 -55.03 9.80
C ASP A 193 -39.28 -56.03 9.12
N HIS A 194 -40.21 -55.55 8.28
CA HIS A 194 -41.09 -56.42 7.52
C HIS A 194 -40.33 -57.23 6.47
N GLU A 195 -39.47 -56.59 5.69
CA GLU A 195 -38.65 -57.28 4.69
C GLU A 195 -37.71 -58.30 5.33
N HIS A 196 -37.13 -57.97 6.48
CA HIS A 196 -36.31 -58.90 7.25
C HIS A 196 -37.12 -60.13 7.67
N ARG A 197 -38.35 -59.94 8.17
CA ARG A 197 -39.25 -61.06 8.51
C ARG A 197 -39.59 -61.92 7.30
N LEU A 198 -39.87 -61.30 6.14
CA LEU A 198 -40.15 -62.04 4.91
C LEU A 198 -38.93 -62.85 4.46
N GLN A 199 -37.74 -62.27 4.53
CA GLN A 199 -36.50 -62.96 4.19
C GLN A 199 -36.23 -64.13 5.13
N GLU A 200 -36.46 -63.95 6.43
CA GLU A 200 -36.28 -65.03 7.40
C GLU A 200 -37.29 -66.18 7.19
N GLN A 201 -38.54 -65.85 6.87
CA GLN A 201 -39.56 -66.84 6.52
C GLN A 201 -39.18 -67.61 5.25
N ALA A 202 -38.73 -66.92 4.20
CA ALA A 202 -38.25 -67.56 2.97
C ALA A 202 -37.08 -68.51 3.25
N ARG A 203 -36.10 -68.08 4.06
CA ARG A 203 -34.97 -68.91 4.48
C ARG A 203 -35.42 -70.14 5.27
N LYS A 204 -36.35 -69.97 6.22
CA LYS A 204 -36.91 -71.10 7.00
C LYS A 204 -37.66 -72.08 6.10
N GLN A 205 -38.39 -71.58 5.10
CA GLN A 205 -39.10 -72.42 4.15
C GLN A 205 -38.14 -73.22 3.26
N GLU A 206 -37.06 -72.60 2.80
CA GLU A 206 -36.01 -73.29 2.04
C GLU A 206 -35.31 -74.36 2.87
N GLN A 207 -34.98 -74.06 4.13
CA GLN A 207 -34.43 -75.05 5.06
C GLN A 207 -35.37 -76.24 5.30
N LYS A 208 -36.68 -75.99 5.42
CA LYS A 208 -37.68 -77.06 5.55
C LYS A 208 -37.68 -77.97 4.32
N LYS A 209 -37.68 -77.39 3.11
CA LYS A 209 -37.62 -78.17 1.85
C LYS A 209 -36.35 -79.01 1.76
N GLN A 210 -35.19 -78.42 2.06
CA GLN A 210 -33.92 -79.16 2.07
C GLN A 210 -33.92 -80.31 3.09
N ASN A 211 -34.50 -80.08 4.27
CA ASN A 211 -34.61 -81.11 5.30
C ASN A 211 -35.60 -82.22 4.92
N GLU A 212 -36.73 -81.88 4.29
CA GLU A 212 -37.69 -82.85 3.73
C GLU A 212 -37.05 -83.71 2.63
N GLU A 213 -36.28 -83.09 1.73
CA GLU A 213 -35.52 -83.80 0.70
C GLU A 213 -34.45 -84.73 1.30
N ALA A 214 -33.79 -84.32 2.38
CA ALA A 214 -32.82 -85.15 3.08
C ALA A 214 -33.47 -86.36 3.76
N ILE A 215 -34.62 -86.18 4.42
CA ILE A 215 -35.39 -87.29 5.03
C ILE A 215 -35.81 -88.29 3.96
N HIS A 216 -36.38 -87.83 2.84
CA HIS A 216 -36.78 -88.72 1.74
C HIS A 216 -35.60 -89.52 1.15
N ARG A 217 -34.40 -88.94 1.10
CA ARG A 217 -33.19 -89.67 0.66
C ARG A 217 -32.79 -90.75 1.66
N LEU A 218 -32.80 -90.43 2.95
CA LEU A 218 -32.46 -91.38 4.01
C LEU A 218 -33.47 -92.54 4.08
N ASP A 219 -34.77 -92.25 3.98
CA ASP A 219 -35.81 -93.29 3.96
C ASP A 219 -35.61 -94.25 2.77
N LYS A 220 -35.29 -93.71 1.59
CA LYS A 220 -34.99 -94.54 0.41
C LYS A 220 -33.75 -95.41 0.60
N GLU A 221 -32.69 -94.88 1.21
CA GLU A 221 -31.46 -95.64 1.50
C GLU A 221 -31.72 -96.76 2.51
N ILE A 222 -32.56 -96.53 3.52
CA ILE A 222 -32.99 -97.55 4.49
C ILE A 222 -33.80 -98.66 3.79
N ASP A 223 -34.74 -98.30 2.90
CA ASP A 223 -35.52 -99.27 2.13
C ASP A 223 -34.63 -100.12 1.21
N GLU A 224 -33.62 -99.53 0.57
CA GLU A 224 -32.65 -100.25 -0.27
C GLU A 224 -31.76 -101.21 0.55
N LEU A 225 -31.44 -100.89 1.80
CA LEU A 225 -30.65 -101.74 2.69
C LEU A 225 -31.45 -102.91 3.30
N ASN A 226 -32.75 -102.73 3.56
CA ASN A 226 -33.62 -103.76 4.16
C ASN A 226 -34.10 -104.84 3.17
N VAL A 227 -33.96 -104.62 1.86
CA VAL A 227 -34.36 -105.57 0.80
C VAL A 227 -33.26 -106.58 0.45
N LYS A 228 -32.07 -106.45 1.05
CA LYS A 228 -30.89 -107.29 0.79
C LYS A 228 -30.61 -108.28 1.92
#